data_AF-R0JLU1-F1
#
_entry.id   AF-R0JLU1-F1
#
_cell.length_a   1.000
_cell.length_b   1.000
_cell.length_c   1.000
_cell.angle_alpha   90.00
_cell.angle_beta   90.00
_cell.angle_gamma   90.00
#
_symmetry.space_group_name_H-M   'P 1'
#
loop_
_entity.id
_entity.type
_entity.pdbx_description
1 polymer ?
#
loop_
_entity_poly.entity_id
_entity_poly.type
_entity_poly.pdbx_seq_one_letter_code
_entity_poly.pdbx_strand_id
1 'polypeptide(L)'
;FEAPREEVAYVTCTYRETCTNQPDFLATVDLNPRSPYYGQVIHRLPMPNLKDELHSSGWGAGCVCFDNITTKRNKLILPCLISSRIYVVDVGSQCRAPKLCKMIEPVDVFWKCNKGHLSIVHSLPNGDILIANMGDPAGNGKGGFIVLDGETFELKGNWENECEAPPTGYDFWYQPRHNVLISSAGLVPKRAGRGFNPDDLKKGVFGRRLNVWNLSCRTLTQCFDLGEDSLPLSVKFLHNPDAAEGYVSCALSGIIYRFYKACYTWSVEEAIQIPAKEVSGWILCKMPGW
;
A
#
# COMPACT_ATOMS: atom_id res chain seq x y z
N PHE A 1 -6.34 3.36 -28.02
CA PHE A 1 -6.63 4.76 -27.64
C PHE A 1 -5.57 5.21 -26.67
N GLU A 2 -4.85 6.27 -27.01
CA GLU A 2 -3.89 6.90 -26.11
C GLU A 2 -4.67 7.85 -25.19
N ALA A 3 -4.52 7.71 -23.87
CA ALA A 3 -5.15 8.60 -22.92
C ALA A 3 -4.43 9.97 -22.94
N PRO A 4 -5.14 11.08 -22.66
CA PRO A 4 -4.48 12.37 -22.49
C PRO A 4 -3.41 12.31 -21.40
N ARG A 5 -2.37 13.13 -21.57
CA ARG A 5 -1.31 13.30 -20.56
C ARG A 5 -1.88 13.86 -19.26
N GLU A 6 -1.30 13.44 -18.13
CA GLU A 6 -1.57 14.00 -16.81
C GLU A 6 -1.26 15.51 -16.74
N GLU A 7 -2.13 16.28 -16.07
CA GLU A 7 -1.92 17.71 -15.85
C GLU A 7 -1.58 18.06 -14.39
N VAL A 8 -1.83 17.14 -13.46
CA VAL A 8 -1.58 17.33 -12.03
C VAL A 8 -1.08 16.04 -11.39
N ALA A 9 -0.22 16.16 -10.39
CA ALA A 9 0.14 15.08 -9.48
C ALA A 9 -0.29 15.41 -8.05
N TYR A 10 -0.79 14.40 -7.35
CA TYR A 10 -1.05 14.46 -5.91
C TYR A 10 0.07 13.70 -5.19
N VAL A 11 0.71 14.35 -4.22
CA VAL A 11 1.86 13.80 -3.50
C VAL A 11 1.58 13.87 -2.01
N THR A 12 1.58 12.72 -1.34
CA THR A 12 1.55 12.65 0.12
C THR A 12 2.85 13.20 0.68
N CYS A 13 2.77 14.07 1.67
CA CYS A 13 3.94 14.67 2.30
C CYS A 13 3.80 14.55 3.81
N THR A 14 4.84 14.02 4.45
CA THR A 14 4.87 13.84 5.89
C THR A 14 5.92 14.72 6.55
N TYR A 15 5.59 15.24 7.73
CA TYR A 15 6.55 15.88 8.64
C TYR A 15 7.01 14.94 9.76
N ARG A 16 6.52 13.69 9.81
CA ARG A 16 7.00 12.73 10.80
C ARG A 16 8.51 12.49 10.63
N GLU A 17 9.19 12.30 11.77
CA GLU A 17 10.66 12.20 11.83
C GLU A 17 11.41 13.43 11.29
N THR A 18 10.73 14.57 11.17
CA THR A 18 11.37 15.88 10.96
C THR A 18 11.30 16.72 12.24
N CYS A 19 12.05 17.83 12.30
CA CYS A 19 11.96 18.79 13.40
C CYS A 19 10.69 19.68 13.34
N THR A 20 9.81 19.47 12.36
CA THR A 20 8.63 20.31 12.12
C THR A 20 7.40 19.71 12.78
N ASN A 21 6.82 20.42 13.76
CA ASN A 21 5.58 20.01 14.42
C ASN A 21 4.34 20.57 13.69
N GLN A 22 4.08 20.06 12.48
CA GLN A 22 2.93 20.42 11.64
C GLN A 22 2.21 19.16 11.15
N PRO A 23 0.92 19.26 10.78
CA PRO A 23 0.23 18.13 10.18
C PRO A 23 0.81 17.80 8.81
N ASP A 24 0.74 16.53 8.47
CA ASP A 24 1.03 16.05 7.13
C ASP A 24 0.07 16.70 6.13
N PHE A 25 0.41 16.71 4.84
CA PHE A 25 -0.42 17.36 3.83
C PHE A 25 -0.37 16.65 2.49
N LEU A 26 -1.39 16.88 1.67
CA LEU A 26 -1.40 16.49 0.26
C LEU A 26 -0.96 17.68 -0.59
N ALA A 27 0.18 17.56 -1.27
CA ALA A 27 0.60 18.52 -2.29
C ALA A 27 -0.11 18.26 -3.61
N THR A 28 -0.50 19.32 -4.30
CA THR A 28 -0.88 19.29 -5.72
C THR A 28 0.21 19.96 -6.53
N VAL A 29 0.80 19.23 -7.47
CA VAL A 29 1.89 19.67 -8.35
C VAL A 29 1.34 19.88 -9.76
N ASP A 30 1.67 20.99 -10.39
CA ASP A 30 1.31 21.24 -11.79
C ASP A 30 2.25 20.48 -12.73
N LEU A 31 1.68 19.62 -13.57
CA LEU A 31 2.42 18.82 -14.54
C LEU A 31 2.21 19.29 -15.98
N ASN A 32 1.44 20.36 -16.21
CA ASN A 32 1.25 20.90 -17.55
C ASN A 32 2.50 21.69 -17.99
N PRO A 33 3.26 21.26 -19.02
CA PRO A 33 4.48 21.96 -19.46
C PRO A 33 4.23 23.36 -20.04
N ARG A 34 2.98 23.70 -20.36
CA ARG A 34 2.57 25.03 -20.84
C ARG A 34 2.17 25.98 -19.71
N SER A 35 2.03 25.48 -18.48
CA SER A 35 1.69 26.29 -17.32
C SER A 35 2.91 27.09 -16.85
N PRO A 36 2.74 28.37 -16.45
CA PRO A 36 3.82 29.12 -15.79
C PRO A 36 4.22 28.52 -14.43
N TYR A 37 3.42 27.60 -13.88
CA TYR A 37 3.68 26.91 -12.62
C TYR A 37 4.17 25.46 -12.80
N TYR A 38 4.56 25.06 -14.02
CA TYR A 38 5.03 23.70 -14.30
C TYR A 38 6.12 23.26 -13.31
N GLY A 39 5.94 22.07 -12.71
CA GLY A 39 6.86 21.50 -11.73
C GLY A 39 6.76 22.11 -10.32
N GLN A 40 5.81 23.00 -10.07
CA GLN A 40 5.64 23.64 -8.77
C GLN A 40 4.47 23.07 -7.98
N VAL A 41 4.56 23.15 -6.65
CA VAL A 41 3.43 22.88 -5.75
C VAL A 41 2.47 24.07 -5.82
N ILE A 42 1.30 23.85 -6.42
CA ILE A 42 0.26 24.87 -6.62
C ILE A 42 -0.80 24.89 -5.53
N HIS A 43 -0.88 23.82 -4.73
CA HIS A 43 -1.79 23.74 -3.58
C HIS A 43 -1.26 22.78 -2.52
N ARG A 44 -1.52 23.08 -1.25
CA ARG A 44 -1.27 22.20 -0.11
C ARG A 44 -2.55 22.06 0.68
N LEU A 45 -3.04 20.83 0.81
CA LEU A 45 -4.16 20.50 1.69
C LEU A 45 -3.58 19.92 3.00
N PRO A 46 -3.46 20.72 4.08
CA PRO A 46 -3.03 20.20 5.38
C PRO A 46 -4.09 19.25 5.94
N MET A 47 -3.64 18.14 6.51
CA MET A 47 -4.49 17.25 7.29
C MET A 47 -4.81 17.92 8.64
N PRO A 48 -5.94 17.56 9.28
CA PRO A 48 -6.34 18.18 10.53
C PRO A 48 -5.57 17.69 11.76
N ASN A 49 -4.82 16.58 11.66
CA ASN A 49 -4.14 15.95 12.79
C ASN A 49 -2.63 15.88 12.61
N LEU A 50 -1.92 15.84 13.74
CA LEU A 50 -0.46 15.66 13.77
C LEU A 50 -0.10 14.17 13.78
N LYS A 51 1.10 13.86 13.28
CA LYS A 51 1.77 12.55 13.42
C LYS A 51 0.99 11.38 12.80
N ASP A 52 0.30 11.63 11.69
CA ASP A 52 -0.39 10.60 10.93
C ASP A 52 0.57 9.63 10.21
N GLU A 53 1.61 10.19 9.59
CA GLU A 53 2.42 9.56 8.55
C GLU A 53 1.58 9.20 7.32
N LEU A 54 1.23 10.22 6.54
CA LEU A 54 0.72 10.00 5.18
C LEU A 54 1.77 9.23 4.38
N HIS A 55 1.40 8.04 3.93
CA HIS A 55 2.35 7.08 3.36
C HIS A 55 2.00 6.70 1.93
N SER A 56 0.75 6.30 1.69
CA SER A 56 0.27 5.92 0.37
C SER A 56 -0.99 6.70 -0.01
N SER A 57 -1.35 6.62 -1.28
CA SER A 57 -2.61 7.14 -1.79
C SER A 57 -3.16 6.20 -2.84
N GLY A 58 -4.48 6.04 -2.87
CA GLY A 58 -5.18 5.25 -3.88
C GLY A 58 -6.47 5.91 -4.29
N TRP A 59 -6.89 5.66 -5.52
CA TRP A 59 -8.17 6.15 -6.00
C TRP A 59 -9.32 5.43 -5.29
N GLY A 60 -10.35 6.18 -4.89
CA GLY A 60 -11.66 5.62 -4.59
C GLY A 60 -12.31 5.05 -5.86
N ALA A 61 -13.45 4.39 -5.69
CA ALA A 61 -14.13 3.64 -6.74
C ALA A 61 -14.22 4.45 -8.05
N GLY A 62 -13.46 4.02 -9.05
CA GLY A 62 -13.63 4.40 -10.45
C GLY A 62 -13.51 3.12 -11.25
N CYS A 63 -14.58 2.77 -11.97
CA CYS A 63 -14.79 1.44 -12.53
C CYS A 63 -13.54 0.92 -13.26
N VAL A 64 -13.21 -0.35 -13.02
CA VAL A 64 -12.21 -1.11 -13.80
C VAL A 64 -12.92 -2.02 -14.83
N CYS A 65 -14.26 -1.93 -14.94
CA CYS A 65 -15.02 -2.66 -15.94
C CYS A 65 -15.21 -1.78 -17.17
N PHE A 66 -14.78 -2.30 -18.34
CA PHE A 66 -14.90 -1.64 -19.64
C PHE A 66 -16.36 -1.34 -20.03
N ASP A 67 -17.33 -1.99 -19.40
CA ASP A 67 -18.73 -2.01 -19.85
C ASP A 67 -19.64 -1.02 -19.09
N ASN A 68 -19.17 -0.36 -18.02
CA ASN A 68 -20.01 0.56 -17.25
C ASN A 68 -19.25 1.82 -16.79
N ILE A 69 -19.23 2.84 -17.65
CA ILE A 69 -18.65 4.16 -17.40
C ILE A 69 -19.62 5.00 -16.56
N THR A 70 -19.86 4.63 -15.29
CA THR A 70 -20.72 5.44 -14.41
C THR A 70 -19.98 6.03 -13.21
N THR A 71 -18.84 5.47 -12.80
CA THR A 71 -18.09 5.97 -11.64
C THR A 71 -16.86 6.79 -12.04
N LYS A 72 -16.84 8.07 -11.62
CA LYS A 72 -15.74 9.00 -11.86
C LYS A 72 -14.67 8.84 -10.78
N ARG A 73 -13.39 8.76 -11.16
CA ARG A 73 -12.25 8.87 -10.22
C ARG A 73 -12.16 10.28 -9.67
N ASN A 74 -12.92 10.56 -8.61
CA ASN A 74 -13.04 11.90 -8.02
C ASN A 74 -12.62 11.96 -6.55
N LYS A 75 -12.38 10.82 -5.91
CA LYS A 75 -11.88 10.73 -4.53
C LYS A 75 -10.51 10.07 -4.48
N LEU A 76 -9.66 10.61 -3.63
CA LEU A 76 -8.38 10.03 -3.24
C LEU A 76 -8.46 9.57 -1.79
N ILE A 77 -8.04 8.34 -1.54
CA ILE A 77 -8.01 7.70 -0.22
C ILE A 77 -6.59 7.71 0.27
N LEU A 78 -6.38 8.29 1.45
CA LEU A 78 -5.07 8.45 2.08
C LEU A 78 -5.06 7.71 3.43
N PRO A 79 -4.67 6.43 3.46
CA PRO A 79 -4.37 5.74 4.71
C PRO A 79 -3.09 6.29 5.35
N CYS A 80 -3.10 6.37 6.67
CA CYS A 80 -1.99 6.86 7.47
C CYS A 80 -1.28 5.68 8.16
N LEU A 81 0.03 5.57 7.97
CA LEU A 81 0.82 4.40 8.38
C LEU A 81 0.95 4.25 9.89
N ILE A 82 0.82 5.33 10.66
CA ILE A 82 1.08 5.28 12.10
C ILE A 82 -0.18 5.51 12.89
N SER A 83 -0.92 6.56 12.55
CA SER A 83 -2.18 6.80 13.22
C SER A 83 -3.23 5.75 12.85
N SER A 84 -3.12 5.10 11.68
CA SER A 84 -4.18 4.25 11.10
C SER A 84 -5.45 5.02 10.74
N ARG A 85 -5.38 6.35 10.69
CA ARG A 85 -6.45 7.22 10.20
C ARG A 85 -6.57 7.08 8.69
N ILE A 86 -7.77 7.31 8.17
CA ILE A 86 -8.00 7.35 6.72
C ILE A 86 -8.65 8.68 6.37
N TYR A 87 -8.04 9.37 5.41
CA TYR A 87 -8.63 10.58 4.83
C TYR A 87 -9.19 10.30 3.45
N VAL A 88 -10.39 10.82 3.20
CA VAL A 88 -11.03 10.84 1.89
C VAL A 88 -10.98 12.26 1.38
N VAL A 89 -10.23 12.48 0.31
CA VAL A 89 -10.01 13.78 -0.31
C VAL A 89 -10.81 13.86 -1.60
N ASP A 90 -11.61 14.91 -1.73
CA ASP A 90 -12.28 15.26 -2.98
C ASP A 90 -11.34 15.99 -3.92
N VAL A 91 -11.11 15.40 -5.09
CA VAL A 91 -10.36 15.97 -6.20
C VAL A 91 -11.25 16.25 -7.42
N GLY A 92 -12.52 15.82 -7.39
CA GLY A 92 -13.45 15.99 -8.51
C GLY A 92 -14.09 17.37 -8.60
N SER A 93 -14.38 18.02 -7.46
CA SER A 93 -14.94 19.38 -7.49
C SER A 93 -13.92 20.43 -7.96
N GLN A 94 -12.67 20.29 -7.53
CA GLN A 94 -11.56 21.11 -8.00
C GLN A 94 -10.24 20.34 -7.92
N CYS A 95 -9.76 19.85 -9.06
CA CYS A 95 -8.54 19.03 -9.13
C CYS A 95 -7.27 19.79 -8.72
N ARG A 96 -7.20 21.10 -8.96
CA ARG A 96 -6.03 21.94 -8.61
C ARG A 96 -6.04 22.44 -7.17
N ALA A 97 -7.13 22.29 -6.44
CA ALA A 97 -7.24 22.62 -5.01
C ALA A 97 -8.16 21.61 -4.29
N PRO A 98 -7.66 20.39 -4.04
CA PRO A 98 -8.42 19.32 -3.39
C PRO A 98 -8.93 19.71 -2.01
N LYS A 99 -10.01 19.08 -1.56
CA LYS A 99 -10.63 19.34 -0.26
C LYS A 99 -10.83 18.06 0.53
N LEU A 100 -10.63 18.10 1.84
CA LEU A 100 -10.97 16.98 2.70
C LEU A 100 -12.49 16.80 2.72
N CYS A 101 -12.95 15.57 2.43
CA CYS A 101 -14.36 15.22 2.34
C CYS A 101 -14.83 14.44 3.57
N LYS A 102 -14.00 13.49 4.03
CA LYS A 102 -14.32 12.61 5.14
C LYS A 102 -13.05 12.12 5.82
N MET A 103 -13.19 11.80 7.09
CA MET A 103 -12.15 11.19 7.91
C MET A 103 -12.75 9.97 8.62
N ILE A 104 -12.00 8.88 8.65
CA ILE A 104 -12.30 7.72 9.48
C ILE A 104 -11.24 7.70 10.58
N GLU A 105 -11.69 7.78 11.84
CA GLU A 105 -10.78 7.84 12.97
C GLU A 105 -10.16 6.47 13.27
N PRO A 106 -8.91 6.43 13.78
CA PRO A 106 -8.22 5.18 14.10
C PRO A 106 -9.02 4.26 15.02
N VAL A 107 -9.75 4.84 15.98
CA VAL A 107 -10.54 4.11 16.97
C VAL A 107 -11.59 3.22 16.31
N ASP A 108 -12.18 3.65 15.19
CA ASP A 108 -13.15 2.86 14.45
C ASP A 108 -12.48 1.65 13.78
N VAL A 109 -11.29 1.85 13.20
CA VAL A 109 -10.48 0.78 12.62
C VAL A 109 -10.06 -0.23 13.70
N PHE A 110 -9.62 0.26 14.84
CA PHE A 110 -9.16 -0.57 15.95
C PHE A 110 -10.29 -1.44 16.50
N TRP A 111 -11.44 -0.84 16.81
CA TRP A 111 -12.57 -1.58 17.38
C TRP A 111 -13.24 -2.51 16.38
N LYS A 112 -13.44 -2.05 15.14
CA LYS A 112 -14.18 -2.83 14.14
C LYS A 112 -13.35 -3.92 13.49
N CYS A 113 -12.04 -3.70 13.33
CA CYS A 113 -11.17 -4.58 12.56
C CYS A 113 -10.07 -5.25 13.39
N ASN A 114 -9.74 -4.70 14.57
CA ASN A 114 -8.56 -5.08 15.36
C ASN A 114 -7.28 -5.08 14.49
N LYS A 115 -7.08 -3.98 13.77
CA LYS A 115 -5.99 -3.73 12.83
C LYS A 115 -5.50 -2.30 12.94
N GLY A 116 -4.26 -2.07 12.57
CA GLY A 116 -3.62 -0.76 12.51
C GLY A 116 -2.44 -0.77 11.54
N HIS A 117 -1.79 0.37 11.44
CA HIS A 117 -0.68 0.62 10.53
C HIS A 117 -1.06 0.39 9.07
N LEU A 118 -1.97 1.23 8.57
CA LEU A 118 -2.55 1.11 7.24
C LEU A 118 -1.54 1.54 6.17
N SER A 119 -1.40 0.73 5.13
CA SER A 119 -0.34 0.86 4.13
C SER A 119 -0.95 1.10 2.75
N ILE A 120 -0.99 0.09 1.88
CA ILE A 120 -1.41 0.26 0.48
C ILE A 120 -2.93 0.21 0.34
N VAL A 121 -3.48 0.96 -0.63
CA VAL A 121 -4.92 1.05 -0.91
C VAL A 121 -5.21 0.86 -2.40
N HIS A 122 -6.22 0.03 -2.70
CA HIS A 122 -6.72 -0.21 -4.06
C HIS A 122 -8.24 -0.35 -4.10
N SER A 123 -8.88 0.18 -5.16
CA SER A 123 -10.31 -0.04 -5.42
C SER A 123 -10.56 -1.42 -6.02
N LEU A 124 -11.38 -2.25 -5.39
CA LEU A 124 -11.76 -3.58 -5.85
C LEU A 124 -12.69 -3.54 -7.08
N PRO A 125 -12.79 -4.64 -7.84
CA PRO A 125 -13.69 -4.75 -8.99
C PRO A 125 -15.17 -4.54 -8.67
N ASN A 126 -15.58 -4.84 -7.42
CA ASN A 126 -16.95 -4.63 -6.95
C ASN A 126 -17.24 -3.16 -6.54
N GLY A 127 -16.26 -2.27 -6.66
CA GLY A 127 -16.37 -0.86 -6.29
C GLY A 127 -15.91 -0.55 -4.86
N ASP A 128 -15.82 -1.52 -3.96
CA ASP A 128 -15.30 -1.28 -2.60
C ASP A 128 -13.81 -0.91 -2.63
N ILE A 129 -13.30 -0.36 -1.54
CA ILE A 129 -11.89 0.01 -1.40
C ILE A 129 -11.23 -0.91 -0.38
N LEU A 130 -10.15 -1.56 -0.79
CA LEU A 130 -9.35 -2.44 0.04
C LEU A 130 -8.08 -1.73 0.51
N ILE A 131 -7.76 -1.83 1.80
CA ILE A 131 -6.56 -1.22 2.40
C ILE A 131 -5.81 -2.29 3.20
N ALA A 132 -4.52 -2.48 2.89
CA ALA A 132 -3.65 -3.40 3.63
C ALA A 132 -3.19 -2.80 4.96
N ASN A 133 -2.86 -3.67 5.91
CA ASN A 133 -2.36 -3.27 7.23
C ASN A 133 -1.12 -4.09 7.62
N MET A 134 -0.24 -3.50 8.44
CA MET A 134 0.97 -4.17 8.93
C MET A 134 0.78 -4.83 10.30
N GLY A 135 -0.06 -4.25 11.16
CA GLY A 135 -0.14 -4.64 12.56
C GLY A 135 -1.52 -4.56 13.18
N ASP A 136 -1.58 -4.90 14.46
CA ASP A 136 -2.72 -4.65 15.34
C ASP A 136 -2.60 -3.27 16.01
N PRO A 137 -3.61 -2.80 16.79
CA PRO A 137 -3.55 -1.51 17.48
C PRO A 137 -2.43 -1.39 18.52
N ALA A 138 -1.89 -2.52 19.01
CA ALA A 138 -0.76 -2.54 19.94
C ALA A 138 0.61 -2.54 19.21
N GLY A 139 0.59 -2.50 17.87
CA GLY A 139 1.75 -2.55 17.00
C GLY A 139 2.38 -3.94 16.86
N ASN A 140 1.73 -5.00 17.33
CA ASN A 140 2.21 -6.35 17.03
C ASN A 140 1.96 -6.65 15.54
N GLY A 141 2.73 -7.57 14.99
CA GLY A 141 2.51 -8.00 13.60
C GLY A 141 1.13 -8.62 13.44
N LYS A 142 0.39 -8.15 12.44
CA LYS A 142 -0.88 -8.73 12.01
C LYS A 142 -1.18 -8.27 10.59
N GLY A 143 -1.08 -9.16 9.62
CA GLY A 143 -1.43 -8.88 8.23
C GLY A 143 -2.91 -9.04 7.96
N GLY A 144 -3.34 -8.56 6.79
CA GLY A 144 -4.72 -8.64 6.32
C GLY A 144 -5.14 -7.33 5.67
N PHE A 145 -6.46 -7.11 5.59
CA PHE A 145 -7.01 -5.92 4.96
C PHE A 145 -8.29 -5.43 5.60
N ILE A 146 -8.55 -4.13 5.50
CA ILE A 146 -9.85 -3.52 5.82
C ILE A 146 -10.55 -3.10 4.54
N VAL A 147 -11.87 -3.06 4.58
CA VAL A 147 -12.71 -2.65 3.45
C VAL A 147 -13.47 -1.38 3.78
N LEU A 148 -13.40 -0.39 2.89
CA LEU A 148 -14.34 0.73 2.87
C LEU A 148 -15.38 0.51 1.78
N ASP A 149 -16.59 0.96 2.04
CA ASP A 149 -17.63 1.06 1.04
C ASP A 149 -17.22 2.03 -0.08
N GLY A 150 -17.43 1.60 -1.34
CA GLY A 150 -16.99 2.34 -2.52
C GLY A 150 -17.64 3.71 -2.74
N GLU A 151 -18.86 3.89 -2.20
CA GLU A 151 -19.68 5.09 -2.43
C GLU A 151 -19.74 5.99 -1.20
N THR A 152 -19.97 5.39 -0.03
CA THR A 152 -20.14 6.11 1.24
C THR A 152 -18.82 6.29 2.00
N PHE A 153 -17.79 5.53 1.63
CA PHE A 153 -16.50 5.46 2.32
C PHE A 153 -16.63 5.06 3.80
N GLU A 154 -17.73 4.39 4.18
CA GLU A 154 -17.89 3.82 5.51
C GLU A 154 -17.00 2.59 5.68
N LEU A 155 -16.42 2.43 6.86
CA LEU A 155 -15.64 1.24 7.19
C LEU A 155 -16.56 0.02 7.28
N LYS A 156 -16.41 -0.96 6.40
CA LYS A 156 -17.22 -2.19 6.38
C LYS A 156 -16.72 -3.24 7.36
N GLY A 157 -15.40 -3.35 7.54
CA GLY A 157 -14.75 -4.31 8.43
C GLY A 157 -13.53 -4.97 7.77
N ASN A 158 -13.21 -6.17 8.21
CA ASN A 158 -12.15 -6.99 7.61
C ASN A 158 -12.56 -7.55 6.24
N TRP A 159 -11.60 -7.69 5.33
CA TRP A 159 -11.84 -8.29 4.02
C TRP A 159 -11.79 -9.81 4.07
N GLU A 160 -10.72 -10.36 4.65
CA GLU A 160 -10.55 -11.79 4.75
C GLU A 160 -11.65 -12.42 5.60
N ASN A 161 -12.11 -13.60 5.19
CA ASN A 161 -13.01 -14.42 5.99
C ASN A 161 -12.27 -14.97 7.22
N GLU A 162 -12.97 -15.65 8.13
CA GLU A 162 -12.36 -16.29 9.30
C GLU A 162 -11.31 -17.34 8.87
N CYS A 163 -10.08 -16.89 8.68
CA CYS A 163 -8.91 -17.69 8.36
C CYS A 163 -7.71 -17.17 9.18
N GLU A 164 -6.64 -17.96 9.23
CA GLU A 164 -5.40 -17.52 9.86
C GLU A 164 -4.86 -16.26 9.17
N ALA A 165 -4.71 -15.18 9.93
CA ALA A 165 -4.14 -13.94 9.43
C ALA A 165 -2.63 -14.12 9.23
N PRO A 166 -2.04 -13.61 8.12
CA PRO A 166 -0.60 -13.59 7.97
C PRO A 166 0.08 -12.86 9.15
N PRO A 167 1.30 -13.23 9.55
CA PRO A 167 1.99 -12.58 10.66
C PRO A 167 2.17 -11.07 10.50
N THR A 168 2.31 -10.58 9.27
CA THR A 168 2.36 -9.15 8.91
C THR A 168 1.83 -8.97 7.49
N GLY A 169 1.57 -7.73 7.08
CA GLY A 169 1.19 -7.36 5.70
C GLY A 169 1.83 -6.03 5.31
N TYR A 170 1.89 -5.71 4.00
CA TYR A 170 2.32 -4.38 3.54
C TYR A 170 1.71 -3.98 2.19
N ASP A 171 2.20 -4.52 1.08
CA ASP A 171 1.64 -4.25 -0.26
C ASP A 171 0.74 -5.41 -0.69
N PHE A 172 -0.12 -5.13 -1.66
CA PHE A 172 -0.87 -6.14 -2.36
C PHE A 172 -1.25 -5.67 -3.75
N TRP A 173 -1.49 -6.63 -4.63
CA TRP A 173 -2.15 -6.40 -5.89
C TRP A 173 -3.02 -7.60 -6.22
N TYR A 174 -3.97 -7.45 -7.13
CA TYR A 174 -4.87 -8.54 -7.52
C TYR A 174 -5.06 -8.57 -9.03
N GLN A 175 -5.42 -9.75 -9.54
CA GLN A 175 -5.70 -9.98 -10.94
C GLN A 175 -7.05 -10.71 -11.07
N PRO A 176 -8.15 -9.99 -11.32
CA PRO A 176 -9.50 -10.54 -11.23
C PRO A 176 -9.78 -11.69 -12.20
N ARG A 177 -9.25 -11.64 -13.43
CA ARG A 177 -9.41 -12.71 -14.43
C ARG A 177 -8.81 -14.05 -13.98
N HIS A 178 -7.87 -14.01 -13.03
CA HIS A 178 -7.24 -15.17 -12.42
C HIS A 178 -7.77 -15.48 -11.01
N ASN A 179 -8.79 -14.74 -10.54
CA ASN A 179 -9.40 -14.84 -9.21
C ASN A 179 -8.36 -14.86 -8.06
N VAL A 180 -7.34 -14.01 -8.16
CA VAL A 180 -6.21 -13.99 -7.23
C VAL A 180 -5.96 -12.60 -6.66
N LEU A 181 -5.57 -12.56 -5.38
CA LEU A 181 -4.87 -11.44 -4.75
C LEU A 181 -3.53 -11.96 -4.22
N ILE A 182 -2.47 -11.19 -4.41
CA ILE A 182 -1.14 -11.47 -3.89
C ILE A 182 -0.77 -10.35 -2.91
N SER A 183 -0.31 -10.69 -1.71
CA SER A 183 0.17 -9.71 -0.75
C SER A 183 1.53 -10.05 -0.16
N SER A 184 2.31 -9.02 0.14
CA SER A 184 3.60 -9.14 0.80
C SER A 184 3.46 -9.03 2.31
N ALA A 185 4.36 -9.70 3.02
CA ALA A 185 4.58 -9.49 4.45
C ALA A 185 5.28 -8.15 4.70
N GLY A 186 4.89 -7.46 5.76
CA GLY A 186 5.54 -6.24 6.22
C GLY A 186 6.47 -6.46 7.40
N LEU A 187 6.86 -5.35 8.03
CA LEU A 187 7.59 -5.32 9.30
C LEU A 187 6.64 -5.34 10.50
N VAL A 188 7.16 -5.67 11.68
CA VAL A 188 6.43 -5.58 12.96
C VAL A 188 6.49 -4.15 13.50
N PRO A 189 5.39 -3.38 13.52
CA PRO A 189 5.43 -1.94 13.81
C PRO A 189 6.00 -1.56 15.18
N LYS A 190 5.67 -2.30 16.25
CA LYS A 190 6.13 -2.03 17.62
C LYS A 190 7.64 -2.13 17.78
N ARG A 191 8.31 -2.89 16.91
CA ARG A 191 9.76 -3.07 16.87
C ARG A 191 10.39 -2.09 15.89
N ALA A 192 10.04 -2.21 14.61
CA ALA A 192 10.70 -1.48 13.53
C ALA A 192 10.17 -0.05 13.30
N GLY A 193 9.03 0.33 13.90
CA GLY A 193 8.47 1.68 13.79
C GLY A 193 9.29 2.78 14.48
N ARG A 194 10.37 2.41 15.18
CA ARG A 194 11.38 3.33 15.76
C ARG A 194 12.58 3.55 14.84
N GLY A 195 12.59 2.92 13.67
CA GLY A 195 13.73 2.88 12.76
C GLY A 195 14.30 1.46 12.62
N PHE A 196 15.09 1.27 11.57
CA PHE A 196 15.80 0.03 11.32
C PHE A 196 16.87 -0.22 12.39
N ASN A 197 16.89 -1.43 12.95
CA ASN A 197 17.91 -1.88 13.88
C ASN A 197 18.49 -3.23 13.40
N PRO A 198 19.81 -3.32 13.13
CA PRO A 198 20.47 -4.59 12.78
C PRO A 198 20.22 -5.71 13.78
N ASP A 199 20.07 -5.40 15.07
CA ASP A 199 19.81 -6.39 16.10
C ASP A 199 18.44 -7.07 15.91
N ASP A 200 17.51 -6.48 15.17
CA ASP A 200 16.19 -7.06 14.90
C ASP A 200 16.20 -8.13 13.79
N LEU A 201 17.32 -8.27 13.07
CA LEU A 201 17.51 -9.36 12.10
C LEU A 201 17.41 -10.72 12.81
N LYS A 202 16.81 -11.69 12.13
CA LYS A 202 16.58 -13.09 12.52
C LYS A 202 15.62 -13.24 13.70
N LYS A 203 14.99 -12.15 14.15
CA LYS A 203 13.98 -12.15 15.22
C LYS A 203 12.55 -12.14 14.70
N GLY A 204 12.36 -12.29 13.38
CA GLY A 204 11.04 -12.27 12.73
C GLY A 204 10.40 -10.88 12.69
N VAL A 205 11.19 -9.82 12.88
CA VAL A 205 10.71 -8.42 12.81
C VAL A 205 10.46 -8.00 11.36
N PHE A 206 11.28 -8.48 10.43
CA PHE A 206 11.15 -8.21 9.00
C PHE A 206 10.46 -9.39 8.32
N GLY A 207 9.37 -9.09 7.61
CA GLY A 207 8.57 -10.08 6.91
C GLY A 207 9.36 -10.85 5.86
N ARG A 208 8.90 -12.06 5.54
CA ARG A 208 9.51 -12.92 4.51
C ARG A 208 8.50 -13.61 3.60
N ARG A 209 7.21 -13.37 3.80
CA ARG A 209 6.15 -14.14 3.17
C ARG A 209 5.55 -13.43 1.98
N LEU A 210 5.27 -14.19 0.92
CA LEU A 210 4.35 -13.81 -0.14
C LEU A 210 3.09 -14.67 -0.01
N ASN A 211 1.94 -14.03 0.11
CA ASN A 211 0.67 -14.67 0.40
C ASN A 211 -0.21 -14.66 -0.84
N VAL A 212 -0.75 -15.83 -1.21
CA VAL A 212 -1.69 -16.01 -2.32
C VAL A 212 -3.08 -16.19 -1.73
N TRP A 213 -4.02 -15.39 -2.21
CA TRP A 213 -5.40 -15.41 -1.76
C TRP A 213 -6.34 -15.72 -2.91
N ASN A 214 -7.41 -16.47 -2.62
CA ASN A 214 -8.57 -16.52 -3.49
C ASN A 214 -9.35 -15.21 -3.34
N LEU A 215 -9.41 -14.41 -4.41
CA LEU A 215 -10.01 -13.08 -4.38
C LEU A 215 -11.51 -13.13 -4.06
N SER A 216 -12.24 -14.09 -4.64
CA SER A 216 -13.69 -14.21 -4.44
C SER A 216 -14.04 -14.82 -3.09
N CYS A 217 -13.32 -15.87 -2.68
CA CYS A 217 -13.56 -16.54 -1.40
C CYS A 217 -12.94 -15.81 -0.20
N ARG A 218 -12.04 -14.84 -0.44
CA ARG A 218 -11.36 -14.04 0.59
C ARG A 218 -10.60 -14.90 1.59
N THR A 219 -9.92 -15.92 1.08
CA THR A 219 -9.18 -16.91 1.89
C THR A 219 -7.75 -17.05 1.39
N LEU A 220 -6.82 -17.27 2.33
CA LEU A 220 -5.42 -17.58 2.02
C LEU A 220 -5.32 -19.01 1.46
N THR A 221 -4.66 -19.19 0.33
CA THR A 221 -4.54 -20.48 -0.36
C THR A 221 -3.10 -20.99 -0.46
N GLN A 222 -2.11 -20.10 -0.56
CA GLN A 222 -0.69 -20.47 -0.54
C GLN A 222 0.13 -19.39 0.18
N CYS A 223 1.28 -19.80 0.71
CA CYS A 223 2.26 -18.91 1.32
C CYS A 223 3.65 -19.36 0.90
N PHE A 224 4.45 -18.43 0.37
CA PHE A 224 5.85 -18.67 0.01
C PHE A 224 6.77 -17.97 1.00
N ASP A 225 7.82 -18.66 1.44
CA ASP A 225 8.93 -18.04 2.16
C ASP A 225 9.98 -17.56 1.14
N LEU A 226 10.22 -16.25 1.12
CA LEU A 226 11.17 -15.57 0.24
C LEU A 226 12.54 -15.39 0.89
N GLY A 227 12.80 -16.08 2.01
CA GLY A 227 14.05 -16.03 2.74
C GLY A 227 13.99 -15.15 3.99
N GLU A 228 14.77 -15.54 5.01
CA GLU A 228 14.83 -14.85 6.30
C GLU A 228 15.14 -13.36 6.14
N ASP A 229 14.30 -12.53 6.76
CA ASP A 229 14.35 -11.07 6.71
C ASP A 229 14.40 -10.48 5.29
N SER A 230 13.83 -11.11 4.28
CA SER A 230 13.84 -10.59 2.91
C SER A 230 13.12 -9.25 2.75
N LEU A 231 12.12 -8.97 3.60
CA LEU A 231 11.29 -7.77 3.60
C LEU A 231 10.67 -7.48 2.21
N PRO A 232 9.72 -8.32 1.74
CA PRO A 232 9.02 -8.06 0.49
C PRO A 232 8.17 -6.78 0.63
N LEU A 233 8.42 -5.81 -0.23
CA LEU A 233 7.70 -4.54 -0.24
C LEU A 233 6.69 -4.52 -1.37
N SER A 234 7.09 -4.13 -2.59
CA SER A 234 6.15 -3.81 -3.65
C SER A 234 5.72 -5.02 -4.47
N VAL A 235 4.42 -5.28 -4.53
CA VAL A 235 3.80 -6.35 -5.34
C VAL A 235 3.18 -5.74 -6.60
N LYS A 236 3.54 -6.22 -7.78
CA LYS A 236 3.02 -5.72 -9.06
C LYS A 236 2.73 -6.86 -10.03
N PHE A 237 1.48 -6.98 -10.46
CA PHE A 237 1.14 -7.81 -11.63
C PHE A 237 1.54 -7.10 -12.91
N LEU A 238 1.78 -7.86 -13.99
CA LEU A 238 1.81 -7.28 -15.32
C LEU A 238 0.47 -6.60 -15.63
N HIS A 239 0.52 -5.48 -16.36
CA HIS A 239 -0.69 -4.70 -16.70
C HIS A 239 -1.64 -5.45 -17.64
N ASN A 240 -1.15 -6.45 -18.39
CA ASN A 240 -2.02 -7.31 -19.19
C ASN A 240 -2.93 -8.13 -18.25
N PRO A 241 -4.27 -7.94 -18.28
CA PRO A 241 -5.19 -8.65 -17.39
C PRO A 241 -5.22 -10.17 -17.60
N ASP A 242 -4.76 -10.65 -18.77
CA ASP A 242 -4.66 -12.08 -19.07
C ASP A 242 -3.35 -12.70 -18.56
N ALA A 243 -2.34 -11.89 -18.23
CA ALA A 243 -1.09 -12.39 -17.67
C ALA A 243 -1.30 -12.92 -16.25
N ALA A 244 -0.84 -14.15 -16.02
CA ALA A 244 -0.90 -14.84 -14.74
C ALA A 244 0.45 -14.74 -13.99
N GLU A 245 1.07 -13.57 -14.02
CA GLU A 245 2.40 -13.34 -13.46
C GLU A 245 2.60 -11.89 -12.98
N GLY A 246 3.58 -11.72 -12.12
CA GLY A 246 4.01 -10.44 -11.59
C GLY A 246 5.29 -10.57 -10.79
N TYR A 247 5.66 -9.49 -10.10
CA TYR A 247 6.93 -9.37 -9.41
C TYR A 247 6.76 -8.81 -8.00
N VAL A 248 7.64 -9.21 -7.10
CA VAL A 248 7.77 -8.63 -5.75
C VAL A 248 9.24 -8.30 -5.46
N SER A 249 9.49 -7.09 -4.96
CA SER A 249 10.83 -6.63 -4.58
C SER A 249 11.08 -6.86 -3.07
N CYS A 250 12.21 -7.45 -2.72
CA CYS A 250 12.63 -7.69 -1.34
C CYS A 250 13.75 -6.72 -0.93
N ALA A 251 13.43 -5.79 -0.04
CA ALA A 251 14.28 -4.65 0.30
C ALA A 251 15.58 -5.01 1.00
N LEU A 252 15.58 -6.07 1.82
CA LEU A 252 16.74 -6.45 2.63
C LEU A 252 17.60 -7.54 1.96
N SER A 253 17.02 -8.36 1.08
CA SER A 253 17.78 -9.35 0.31
C SER A 253 18.28 -8.83 -1.04
N GLY A 254 17.68 -7.75 -1.57
CA GLY A 254 17.99 -7.22 -2.90
C GLY A 254 17.56 -8.13 -4.06
N ILE A 255 16.57 -8.98 -3.79
CA ILE A 255 16.03 -9.94 -4.76
C ILE A 255 14.69 -9.42 -5.28
N ILE A 256 14.47 -9.54 -6.58
CA ILE A 256 13.15 -9.45 -7.19
C ILE A 256 12.71 -10.85 -7.57
N TYR A 257 11.63 -11.31 -6.96
CA TYR A 257 11.00 -12.57 -7.31
C TYR A 257 9.92 -12.37 -8.36
N ARG A 258 9.86 -13.26 -9.33
CA ARG A 258 8.70 -13.43 -10.21
C ARG A 258 7.75 -14.41 -9.56
N PHE A 259 6.48 -14.05 -9.40
CA PHE A 259 5.42 -15.00 -9.08
C PHE A 259 4.60 -15.26 -10.34
N TYR A 260 4.23 -16.51 -10.58
CA TYR A 260 3.50 -16.90 -11.78
C TYR A 260 2.63 -18.14 -11.53
N LYS A 261 1.60 -18.32 -12.37
CA LYS A 261 0.73 -19.49 -12.31
C LYS A 261 1.33 -20.65 -13.11
N ALA A 262 1.77 -21.69 -12.41
CA ALA A 262 2.22 -22.96 -12.98
C ALA A 262 1.03 -23.94 -13.00
N CYS A 263 0.38 -24.07 -14.16
CA CYS A 263 -0.85 -24.85 -14.32
C CYS A 263 -1.99 -24.34 -13.41
N TYR A 264 -2.23 -25.02 -12.29
CA TYR A 264 -3.33 -24.72 -11.37
C TYR A 264 -2.88 -24.04 -10.07
N THR A 265 -1.57 -23.98 -9.80
CA THR A 265 -1.00 -23.40 -8.57
C THR A 265 -0.08 -22.22 -8.90
N TRP A 266 0.15 -21.35 -7.92
CA TRP A 266 1.17 -20.32 -8.04
C TRP A 266 2.54 -20.88 -7.70
N SER A 267 3.58 -20.27 -8.25
CA SER A 267 5.00 -20.56 -8.00
C SER A 267 5.78 -19.25 -7.97
N VAL A 268 6.97 -19.30 -7.36
CA VAL A 268 7.89 -18.16 -7.25
C VAL A 268 9.29 -18.57 -7.66
N GLU A 269 9.99 -17.68 -8.36
CA GLU A 269 11.39 -17.86 -8.74
C GLU A 269 12.16 -16.54 -8.63
N GLU A 270 13.47 -16.62 -8.38
CA GLU A 270 14.34 -15.44 -8.47
C GLU A 270 14.43 -14.98 -9.92
N ALA A 271 14.09 -13.71 -10.17
CA ALA A 271 14.22 -13.11 -11.49
C ALA A 271 15.47 -12.21 -11.58
N ILE A 272 15.73 -11.44 -10.51
CA ILE A 272 16.84 -10.48 -10.46
C ILE A 272 17.44 -10.51 -9.04
N GLN A 273 18.77 -10.55 -8.96
CA GLN A 273 19.53 -10.33 -7.72
C GLN A 273 20.43 -9.11 -7.89
N ILE A 274 20.26 -8.13 -7.02
CA ILE A 274 21.15 -6.97 -6.92
C ILE A 274 22.16 -7.27 -5.80
N PRO A 275 23.46 -7.34 -6.08
CA PRO A 275 24.45 -7.66 -5.06
C PRO A 275 24.62 -6.51 -4.07
N ALA A 276 24.82 -6.87 -2.80
CA ALA A 276 25.17 -5.90 -1.76
C ALA A 276 26.52 -5.22 -2.05
N LYS A 277 26.69 -3.98 -1.60
CA LYS A 277 27.92 -3.21 -1.73
C LYS A 277 28.59 -2.99 -0.38
N GLU A 278 29.90 -3.18 -0.34
CA GLU A 278 30.72 -2.76 0.80
C GLU A 278 30.76 -1.23 0.86
N VAL A 279 30.47 -0.68 2.04
CA VAL A 279 30.40 0.77 2.26
C VAL A 279 30.97 1.14 3.63
N SER A 280 31.46 2.37 3.77
CA SER A 280 31.88 2.95 5.05
C SER A 280 30.86 3.99 5.53
N GLY A 281 30.68 4.12 6.85
CA GLY A 281 29.75 5.10 7.44
C GLY A 281 28.27 4.71 7.36
N TRP A 282 27.98 3.46 7.00
CA TRP A 282 26.65 2.87 7.00
C TRP A 282 26.44 2.04 8.27
N ILE A 283 25.17 1.82 8.66
CA ILE A 283 24.81 1.06 9.87
C ILE A 283 25.19 -0.44 9.79
N LEU A 284 25.45 -0.95 8.59
CA LEU A 284 25.96 -2.30 8.32
C LEU A 284 27.30 -2.21 7.55
N CYS A 285 28.10 -3.28 7.57
CA CYS A 285 29.30 -3.37 6.72
C CYS A 285 28.94 -3.44 5.22
N LYS A 286 27.84 -4.13 4.90
CA LYS A 286 27.29 -4.24 3.54
C LYS A 286 25.94 -3.55 3.46
N MET A 287 25.78 -2.66 2.48
CA MET A 287 24.48 -2.10 2.12
C MET A 287 23.76 -3.08 1.18
N PRO A 288 22.54 -3.55 1.52
CA PRO A 288 21.74 -4.36 0.61
C PRO A 288 21.57 -3.68 -0.75
N GLY A 289 21.48 -4.46 -1.83
CA GLY A 289 21.01 -3.95 -3.10
C GLY A 289 19.52 -3.62 -2.97
N TRP A 290 19.11 -2.41 -3.36
CA TRP A 290 17.70 -2.00 -3.40
C TRP A 290 17.25 -1.92 -4.84
#